data_AF-A0A5Q0LCV2-F1
#
_entry.id   AF-A0A5Q0LCV2-F1
#
_cell.length_a   1.000
_cell.length_b   1.000
_cell.length_c   1.000
_cell.angle_alpha   90.00
_cell.angle_beta   90.00
_cell.angle_gamma   90.00
#
_symmetry.space_group_name_H-M   'P 1'
#
loop_
_entity.id
_entity.type
_entity.pdbx_description
1 polymer ?
#
loop_
_entity_poly.entity_id
_entity_poly.type
_entity_poly.pdbx_seq_one_letter_code
_entity_poly.pdbx_strand_id
1 'polypeptide(L)'
;MTAAPDTIRPPRRLDDVPGWFPVLDQMLFKWFLDRQESAKTVGDLLEVGVYMGRSAIFLGDHLREGERYTVCDLFEGGAPDGANQAESTKSYSALTRQVFEENYLAFHDELPRVLPGPSSLVPAEVEPGSCRFVHIDASHLYEHVHGDIGAARDALLPGGIVVLDDFRSEHTPGVSIAAWEAVLNRGLRPICLSTQKLYGTWDDPGPVQEALLAAVRERNDCHLSVQHAAGHRIIRLKAKNMQAPPFPASRYGTDGVGAEGTADSAGRPSGPSGHSRPVARRTRTRRIAADLLPPVLTRALRNARTARRATAR
;
A
#
# COMPACT_ATOMS: atom_id res chain seq x y z
N MET A 1 14.68 10.76 -32.87
CA MET A 1 13.44 11.12 -32.16
C MET A 1 12.80 9.83 -31.67
N THR A 2 13.20 9.39 -30.48
CA THR A 2 12.64 8.22 -29.80
C THR A 2 11.35 8.63 -29.12
N ALA A 3 10.29 7.86 -29.36
CA ALA A 3 8.98 8.07 -28.76
C ALA A 3 9.08 8.12 -27.22
N ALA A 4 8.39 9.10 -26.62
CA ALA A 4 8.22 9.19 -25.18
C ALA A 4 7.53 7.91 -24.66
N PRO A 5 7.96 7.33 -23.53
CA PRO A 5 7.32 6.16 -22.95
C PRO A 5 5.91 6.51 -22.44
N ASP A 6 5.04 5.49 -22.52
CA ASP A 6 3.59 5.49 -22.28
C ASP A 6 3.09 6.48 -21.22
N THR A 7 2.11 7.29 -21.61
CA THR A 7 1.31 8.12 -20.70
C THR A 7 0.62 7.21 -19.67
N ILE A 8 1.06 7.24 -18.42
CA ILE A 8 0.34 6.61 -17.30
C ILE A 8 -1.05 7.26 -17.26
N ARG A 9 -2.11 6.46 -17.39
CA ARG A 9 -3.48 6.98 -17.26
C ARG A 9 -3.66 7.41 -15.80
N PRO A 10 -4.18 8.62 -15.53
CA PRO A 10 -4.44 9.05 -14.17
C PRO A 10 -5.35 8.05 -13.44
N PRO A 11 -5.07 7.71 -12.17
CA PRO A 11 -5.86 6.76 -11.41
C PRO A 11 -7.28 7.29 -11.23
N ARG A 12 -8.30 6.43 -11.35
CA ARG A 12 -9.72 6.77 -11.11
C ARG A 12 -10.16 6.38 -9.70
N ARG A 13 -9.55 5.32 -9.17
CA ARG A 13 -9.78 4.75 -7.83
C ARG A 13 -8.43 4.46 -7.17
N LEU A 14 -8.42 4.36 -5.84
CA LEU A 14 -7.20 4.05 -5.08
C LEU A 14 -6.53 2.74 -5.56
N ASP A 15 -7.32 1.75 -5.94
CA ASP A 15 -6.83 0.45 -6.44
C ASP A 15 -6.13 0.53 -7.80
N ASP A 16 -6.29 1.64 -8.54
CA ASP A 16 -5.57 1.90 -9.79
C ASP A 16 -4.13 2.35 -9.53
N VAL A 17 -3.82 2.84 -8.33
CA VAL A 17 -2.48 3.28 -7.93
C VAL A 17 -1.63 2.06 -7.58
N PRO A 18 -0.51 1.80 -8.27
CA PRO A 18 0.35 0.67 -7.94
C PRO A 18 0.89 0.76 -6.50
N GLY A 19 0.90 -0.37 -5.78
CA GLY A 19 1.41 -0.46 -4.42
C GLY A 19 0.74 -1.56 -3.60
N TRP A 20 1.40 -1.97 -2.52
CA TRP A 20 0.95 -3.08 -1.65
C TRP A 20 0.22 -2.57 -0.42
N PHE A 21 -1.06 -2.24 -0.59
CA PHE A 21 -1.90 -1.78 0.53
C PHE A 21 -3.17 -2.63 0.67
N PRO A 22 -3.08 -3.81 1.31
CA PRO A 22 -4.19 -4.75 1.42
C PRO A 22 -5.41 -4.17 2.14
N VAL A 23 -6.60 -4.69 1.83
CA VAL A 23 -7.88 -4.21 2.40
C VAL A 23 -7.95 -4.24 3.94
N LEU A 24 -7.26 -5.20 4.57
CA LEU A 24 -7.18 -5.25 6.03
C LEU A 24 -6.40 -4.07 6.59
N ASP A 25 -5.31 -3.69 5.92
CA ASP A 25 -4.46 -2.59 6.36
C ASP A 25 -5.12 -1.24 6.07
N GLN A 26 -5.87 -1.11 4.96
CA GLN A 26 -6.75 0.04 4.74
C GLN A 26 -7.77 0.21 5.89
N MET A 27 -8.41 -0.89 6.32
CA MET A 27 -9.35 -0.88 7.45
C MET A 27 -8.65 -0.52 8.76
N LEU A 28 -7.45 -1.08 9.02
CA LEU A 28 -6.70 -0.80 10.24
C LEU A 28 -6.21 0.65 10.29
N PHE A 29 -5.63 1.17 9.21
CA PHE A 29 -5.20 2.57 9.11
C PHE A 29 -6.38 3.49 9.43
N LYS A 30 -7.51 3.30 8.74
CA LYS A 30 -8.73 4.05 8.99
C LYS A 30 -9.17 3.94 10.46
N TRP A 31 -9.21 2.73 11.01
CA TRP A 31 -9.66 2.53 12.39
C TRP A 31 -8.77 3.26 13.42
N PHE A 32 -7.45 3.21 13.25
CA PHE A 32 -6.51 3.92 14.13
C PHE A 32 -6.64 5.44 13.99
N LEU A 33 -6.74 5.95 12.75
CA LEU A 33 -6.83 7.38 12.47
C LEU A 33 -8.19 7.95 12.93
N ASP A 34 -9.31 7.30 12.59
CA ASP A 34 -10.66 7.66 13.05
C ASP A 34 -10.73 7.72 14.59
N ARG A 35 -10.04 6.77 15.25
CA ARG A 35 -9.96 6.73 16.71
C ARG A 35 -9.20 7.93 17.28
N GLN A 36 -8.04 8.27 16.71
CA GLN A 36 -7.27 9.45 17.11
C GLN A 36 -8.06 10.74 16.87
N GLU A 37 -8.78 10.82 15.75
CA GLU A 37 -9.63 11.95 15.41
C GLU A 37 -10.80 12.11 16.39
N SER A 38 -11.49 11.01 16.71
CA SER A 38 -12.58 10.99 17.70
C SER A 38 -12.09 11.37 19.09
N ALA A 39 -10.85 11.02 19.43
CA ALA A 39 -10.18 11.42 20.66
C ALA A 39 -9.60 12.84 20.62
N LYS A 40 -9.72 13.54 19.49
CA LYS A 40 -9.15 14.88 19.24
C LYS A 40 -7.62 14.94 19.46
N THR A 41 -6.92 13.83 19.25
CA THR A 41 -5.45 13.78 19.26
C THR A 41 -4.95 14.54 18.04
N VAL A 42 -4.32 15.69 18.22
CA VAL A 42 -3.71 16.49 17.13
C VAL A 42 -2.25 16.11 16.99
N GLY A 43 -1.79 15.88 15.76
CA GLY A 43 -0.39 15.61 15.47
C GLY A 43 -0.16 15.32 13.99
N ASP A 44 1.09 15.46 13.60
CA ASP A 44 1.53 15.27 12.22
C ASP A 44 1.42 13.81 11.77
N LEU A 45 1.46 13.61 10.46
CA LEU A 45 1.54 12.31 9.81
C LEU A 45 2.93 12.17 9.18
N LEU A 46 3.50 10.96 9.24
CA LEU A 46 4.76 10.64 8.60
C LEU A 46 4.67 9.29 7.90
N GLU A 47 5.17 9.23 6.67
CA GLU A 47 5.39 7.98 5.95
C GLU A 47 6.80 7.93 5.37
N VAL A 48 7.47 6.82 5.59
CA VAL A 48 8.83 6.56 5.12
C VAL A 48 8.78 5.34 4.19
N GLY A 49 9.02 5.57 2.90
CA GLY A 49 8.71 4.65 1.81
C GLY A 49 7.27 4.84 1.33
N VAL A 50 7.10 5.50 0.18
CA VAL A 50 5.78 5.80 -0.39
C VAL A 50 5.53 5.15 -1.74
N TYR A 51 6.59 4.79 -2.46
CA TYR A 51 6.49 4.25 -3.81
C TYR A 51 5.61 5.16 -4.70
N MET A 52 4.61 4.62 -5.39
CA MET A 52 3.68 5.38 -6.23
C MET A 52 2.51 6.01 -5.45
N GLY A 53 2.53 5.96 -4.12
CA GLY A 53 1.68 6.76 -3.24
C GLY A 53 0.37 6.12 -2.80
N ARG A 54 0.15 4.81 -2.96
CA ARG A 54 -1.15 4.19 -2.62
C ARG A 54 -1.53 4.34 -1.14
N SER A 55 -0.63 4.00 -0.22
CA SER A 55 -0.84 4.21 1.21
C SER A 55 -0.83 5.70 1.56
N ALA A 56 0.05 6.48 0.92
CA ALA A 56 0.16 7.91 1.15
C ALA A 56 -1.12 8.69 0.81
N ILE A 57 -1.73 8.38 -0.32
CA ILE A 57 -3.03 8.92 -0.73
C ILE A 57 -4.08 8.62 0.34
N PHE A 58 -4.08 7.40 0.87
CA PHE A 58 -5.03 7.02 1.91
C PHE A 58 -4.78 7.77 3.23
N LEU A 59 -3.51 7.91 3.62
CA LEU A 59 -3.13 8.62 4.83
C LEU A 59 -3.46 10.12 4.73
N GLY A 60 -3.29 10.70 3.55
CA GLY A 60 -3.61 12.10 3.25
C GLY A 60 -5.09 12.47 3.48
N ASP A 61 -6.02 11.52 3.33
CA ASP A 61 -7.46 11.74 3.60
C ASP A 61 -7.74 11.98 5.10
N HIS A 62 -6.80 11.62 5.96
CA HIS A 62 -6.85 11.82 7.40
C HIS A 62 -6.02 13.04 7.86
N LEU A 63 -5.43 13.81 6.95
CA LEU A 63 -4.74 15.06 7.28
C LEU A 63 -5.77 16.14 7.65
N ARG A 64 -5.60 16.78 8.82
CA ARG A 64 -6.51 17.83 9.29
C ARG A 64 -5.87 19.20 9.31
N GLU A 65 -6.71 20.22 9.38
CA GLU A 65 -6.26 21.60 9.54
C GLU A 65 -5.34 21.75 10.75
N GLY A 66 -4.19 22.38 10.53
CA GLY A 66 -3.16 22.58 11.55
C GLY A 66 -2.18 21.42 11.75
N GLU A 67 -2.37 20.29 11.06
CA GLU A 67 -1.41 19.18 11.01
C GLU A 67 -0.53 19.29 9.76
N ARG A 68 0.65 18.65 9.80
CA ARG A 68 1.51 18.47 8.63
C ARG A 68 1.58 17.01 8.26
N TYR A 69 1.65 16.74 6.96
CA TYR A 69 1.99 15.41 6.45
C TYR A 69 3.34 15.46 5.75
N THR A 70 4.27 14.62 6.20
CA THR A 70 5.59 14.46 5.58
C THR A 70 5.73 13.06 4.99
N VAL A 71 6.24 12.98 3.77
CA VAL A 71 6.60 11.73 3.11
C VAL A 71 8.09 11.70 2.79
N CYS A 72 8.75 10.57 2.96
CA CYS A 72 10.17 10.40 2.63
C CYS A 72 10.38 9.16 1.77
N ASP A 73 11.05 9.32 0.63
CA ASP A 73 11.38 8.22 -0.29
C ASP A 73 12.60 8.59 -1.14
N LEU A 74 13.32 7.59 -1.63
CA LEU A 74 14.43 7.77 -2.54
C LEU A 74 13.95 8.22 -3.93
N PHE A 75 12.76 7.79 -4.37
CA PHE A 75 12.24 7.98 -5.73
C PHE A 75 13.25 7.54 -6.81
N GLU A 76 13.60 8.42 -7.76
CA GLU A 76 14.67 8.20 -8.74
C GLU A 76 16.09 8.28 -8.15
N GLY A 77 16.22 8.61 -6.86
CA GLY A 77 17.48 8.63 -6.12
C GLY A 77 18.04 7.22 -5.94
N GLY A 78 19.35 7.07 -6.20
CA GLY A 78 20.03 5.81 -5.92
C GLY A 78 20.07 5.53 -4.42
N ALA A 79 19.70 4.32 -4.02
CA ALA A 79 19.91 3.88 -2.64
C ALA A 79 21.41 3.96 -2.27
N PRO A 80 21.75 4.32 -1.02
CA PRO A 80 23.15 4.52 -0.62
C PRO A 80 23.99 3.22 -0.65
N ASP A 81 23.34 2.06 -0.69
CA ASP A 81 23.95 0.74 -0.59
C ASP A 81 23.48 -0.24 -1.68
N GLY A 82 24.40 -1.09 -2.14
CA GLY A 82 24.22 -1.90 -3.35
C GLY A 82 23.10 -2.95 -3.27
N ALA A 83 22.72 -3.41 -2.07
CA ALA A 83 21.62 -4.36 -1.89
C ALA A 83 20.25 -3.67 -2.08
N ASN A 84 20.05 -2.49 -1.49
CA ASN A 84 18.86 -1.68 -1.75
C ASN A 84 18.81 -1.24 -3.21
N GLN A 85 19.94 -0.86 -3.83
CA GLN A 85 19.94 -0.53 -5.26
C GLN A 85 19.48 -1.70 -6.14
N ALA A 86 19.87 -2.94 -5.81
CA ALA A 86 19.45 -4.12 -6.56
C ALA A 86 17.95 -4.41 -6.44
N GLU A 87 17.36 -4.09 -5.29
CA GLU A 87 15.92 -4.14 -5.07
C GLU A 87 15.19 -3.01 -5.81
N SER A 88 15.63 -1.76 -5.66
CA SER A 88 15.06 -0.60 -6.38
C SER A 88 15.10 -0.78 -7.89
N THR A 89 16.19 -1.32 -8.43
CA THR A 89 16.32 -1.58 -9.88
C THR A 89 15.32 -2.65 -10.37
N LYS A 90 14.97 -3.63 -9.53
CA LYS A 90 14.07 -4.74 -9.91
C LYS A 90 12.60 -4.39 -9.69
N SER A 91 12.27 -3.75 -8.58
CA SER A 91 10.89 -3.53 -8.14
C SER A 91 10.39 -2.12 -8.43
N TYR A 92 11.29 -1.13 -8.59
CA TYR A 92 10.96 0.30 -8.64
C TYR A 92 11.48 1.02 -9.89
N SER A 93 11.81 0.29 -10.97
CA SER A 93 12.40 0.88 -12.19
C SER A 93 11.57 1.97 -12.90
N ALA A 94 10.27 2.08 -12.60
CA ALA A 94 9.38 3.12 -13.11
C ALA A 94 8.99 4.17 -12.06
N LEU A 95 9.53 4.08 -10.83
CA LEU A 95 9.26 5.04 -9.77
C LEU A 95 10.00 6.35 -10.05
N THR A 96 9.25 7.43 -10.12
CA THR A 96 9.78 8.79 -10.04
C THR A 96 8.95 9.58 -9.04
N ARG A 97 9.53 10.63 -8.48
CA ARG A 97 8.82 11.60 -7.64
C ARG A 97 7.60 12.15 -8.36
N GLN A 98 7.73 12.43 -9.66
CA GLN A 98 6.64 12.93 -10.48
C GLN A 98 5.44 11.96 -10.52
N VAL A 99 5.67 10.65 -10.68
CA VAL A 99 4.57 9.67 -10.69
C VAL A 99 3.84 9.63 -9.34
N PHE A 100 4.57 9.68 -8.23
CA PHE A 100 3.97 9.81 -6.90
C PHE A 100 3.12 11.07 -6.79
N GLU A 101 3.67 12.24 -7.15
CA GLU A 101 2.98 13.53 -7.04
C GLU A 101 1.72 13.57 -7.92
N GLU A 102 1.79 13.07 -9.16
CA GLU A 102 0.64 12.99 -10.07
C GLU A 102 -0.47 12.07 -9.53
N ASN A 103 -0.09 10.91 -8.99
CA ASN A 103 -1.06 10.00 -8.35
C ASN A 103 -1.67 10.65 -7.11
N TYR A 104 -0.87 11.32 -6.27
CA TYR A 104 -1.35 11.96 -5.05
C TYR A 104 -2.33 13.09 -5.37
N LEU A 105 -1.96 13.97 -6.30
CA LEU A 105 -2.78 15.10 -6.74
C LEU A 105 -4.04 14.66 -7.49
N ALA A 106 -4.13 13.41 -7.97
CA ALA A 106 -5.39 12.89 -8.50
C ALA A 106 -6.48 12.80 -7.42
N PHE A 107 -6.14 12.69 -6.13
CA PHE A 107 -7.08 12.56 -5.02
C PHE A 107 -7.11 13.78 -4.10
N HIS A 108 -5.99 14.50 -3.98
CA HIS A 108 -5.83 15.63 -3.07
C HIS A 108 -5.49 16.92 -3.82
N ASP A 109 -5.76 18.07 -3.22
CA ASP A 109 -5.50 19.37 -3.86
C ASP A 109 -4.07 19.89 -3.65
N GLU A 110 -3.41 19.46 -2.58
CA GLU A 110 -2.06 19.89 -2.22
C GLU A 110 -1.19 18.67 -1.91
N LEU A 111 0.10 18.73 -2.25
CA LEU A 111 1.06 17.69 -1.91
C LEU A 111 1.40 17.71 -0.42
N PRO A 112 1.71 16.55 0.18
CA PRO A 112 2.40 16.53 1.46
C PRO A 112 3.79 17.14 1.31
N ARG A 113 4.46 17.40 2.42
CA ARG A 113 5.87 17.76 2.39
C ARG A 113 6.69 16.55 1.93
N VAL A 114 7.25 16.63 0.72
CA VAL A 114 8.06 15.57 0.14
C VAL A 114 9.54 15.74 0.49
N LEU A 115 10.13 14.74 1.13
CA LEU A 115 11.56 14.61 1.43
C LEU A 115 12.20 13.59 0.48
N PRO A 116 12.76 14.02 -0.67
CA PRO A 116 13.45 13.12 -1.58
C PRO A 116 14.83 12.75 -1.00
N GLY A 117 15.02 11.48 -0.63
CA GLY A 117 16.30 10.99 -0.11
C GLY A 117 16.18 9.81 0.85
N PRO A 118 17.30 9.40 1.46
CA PRO A 118 17.30 8.32 2.43
C PRO A 118 16.54 8.72 3.69
N SER A 119 15.92 7.74 4.36
CA SER A 119 15.17 7.93 5.59
C SER A 119 15.99 8.52 6.75
N SER A 120 17.33 8.46 6.66
CA SER A 120 18.24 9.14 7.59
C SER A 120 18.08 10.66 7.64
N LEU A 121 17.37 11.27 6.69
CA LEU A 121 17.01 12.70 6.73
C LEU A 121 15.89 12.99 7.74
N VAL A 122 15.01 12.02 8.00
CA VAL A 122 13.80 12.20 8.82
C VAL A 122 14.08 12.84 10.19
N PRO A 123 15.08 12.41 10.99
CA PRO A 123 15.33 13.01 12.31
C PRO A 123 15.69 14.49 12.29
N ALA A 124 16.24 15.01 11.18
CA ALA A 124 16.57 16.43 11.03
C ALA A 124 15.40 17.26 10.48
N GLU A 125 14.48 16.61 9.77
CA GLU A 125 13.40 17.27 9.03
C GLU A 125 12.05 17.19 9.75
N VAL A 126 11.86 16.23 10.65
CA VAL A 126 10.61 16.03 11.41
C VAL A 126 10.83 16.42 12.87
N GLU A 127 9.95 17.27 13.38
CA GLU A 127 10.00 17.74 14.77
C GLU A 127 9.79 16.57 15.75
N PRO A 128 10.64 16.38 16.77
CA PRO A 128 10.44 15.34 17.77
C PRO A 128 9.09 15.47 18.49
N GLY A 129 8.40 14.35 18.70
CA GLY A 129 7.11 14.30 19.38
C GLY A 129 5.97 15.04 18.66
N SER A 130 6.08 15.28 17.35
CA SER A 130 5.06 15.98 16.56
C SER A 130 4.03 15.05 15.92
N CYS A 131 4.40 13.81 15.58
CA CYS A 131 3.58 12.92 14.80
C CYS A 131 2.62 12.09 15.66
N ARG A 132 1.35 11.97 15.25
CA ARG A 132 0.41 11.01 15.85
C ARG A 132 0.43 9.64 15.18
N PHE A 133 0.87 9.56 13.93
CA PHE A 133 0.88 8.34 13.16
C PHE A 133 2.11 8.29 12.25
N VAL A 134 2.88 7.20 12.34
CA VAL A 134 4.09 6.97 11.52
C VAL A 134 4.00 5.61 10.83
N HIS A 135 4.17 5.59 9.50
CA HIS A 135 4.27 4.37 8.69
C HIS A 135 5.70 4.19 8.15
N ILE A 136 6.29 3.02 8.37
CA ILE A 136 7.63 2.65 7.87
C ILE A 136 7.48 1.48 6.89
N ASP A 137 7.83 1.73 5.63
CA ASP A 137 7.70 0.84 4.46
C ASP A 137 8.79 1.12 3.39
N ALA A 138 10.02 1.44 3.83
CA ALA A 138 11.11 1.85 2.92
C ALA A 138 12.07 0.71 2.57
N SER A 139 13.01 0.39 3.48
CA SER A 139 14.09 -0.57 3.24
C SER A 139 13.77 -1.94 3.84
N HIS A 140 14.35 -3.00 3.27
CA HIS A 140 14.26 -4.36 3.81
C HIS A 140 15.51 -4.80 4.60
N LEU A 141 16.54 -3.94 4.64
CA LEU A 141 17.77 -4.19 5.36
C LEU A 141 17.66 -3.74 6.82
N TYR A 142 18.19 -4.57 7.71
CA TYR A 142 18.09 -4.40 9.16
C TYR A 142 18.57 -3.01 9.62
N GLU A 143 19.69 -2.53 9.12
CA GLU A 143 20.35 -1.30 9.58
C GLU A 143 19.46 -0.08 9.35
N HIS A 144 18.82 0.00 8.18
CA HIS A 144 17.90 1.09 7.84
C HIS A 144 16.62 0.99 8.65
N VAL A 145 15.99 -0.19 8.70
CA VAL A 145 14.74 -0.37 9.46
C VAL A 145 14.94 -0.10 10.95
N HIS A 146 16.06 -0.54 11.52
CA HIS A 146 16.41 -0.25 12.91
C HIS A 146 16.52 1.27 13.18
N GLY A 147 17.15 2.00 12.24
CA GLY A 147 17.23 3.46 12.26
C GLY A 147 15.85 4.13 12.14
N ASP A 148 15.05 3.68 11.18
CA ASP A 148 13.70 4.19 10.91
C ASP A 148 12.77 4.01 12.11
N ILE A 149 12.81 2.84 12.77
CA ILE A 149 12.07 2.61 14.02
C ILE A 149 12.53 3.58 15.13
N GLY A 150 13.81 3.94 15.17
CA GLY A 150 14.32 4.96 16.07
C GLY A 150 13.76 6.34 15.76
N ALA A 151 13.83 6.75 14.50
CA ALA A 151 13.27 8.02 14.05
C ALA A 151 11.75 8.11 14.31
N ALA A 152 11.01 7.02 14.09
CA ALA A 152 9.58 6.96 14.40
C ALA A 152 9.30 7.09 15.90
N ARG A 153 10.11 6.46 16.76
CA ARG A 153 9.99 6.63 18.21
C ARG A 153 10.17 8.09 18.62
N ASP A 154 11.17 8.76 18.07
CA ASP A 154 11.49 10.14 18.41
C ASP A 154 10.46 11.13 17.83
N ALA A 155 9.89 10.84 16.66
CA ALA A 155 8.87 11.65 16.01
C ALA A 155 7.48 11.52 16.67
N LEU A 156 7.16 10.38 17.27
CA LEU A 156 5.82 10.12 17.82
C LEU A 156 5.54 10.87 19.13
N LEU A 157 4.36 11.50 19.20
CA LEU A 157 3.78 12.01 20.43
C LEU A 157 3.30 10.88 21.36
N PRO A 158 3.05 11.15 22.66
CA PRO A 158 2.46 10.18 23.58
C PRO A 158 1.10 9.64 23.08
N GLY A 159 0.98 8.32 22.99
CA GLY A 159 -0.17 7.60 22.44
C GLY A 159 -0.14 7.45 20.92
N GLY A 160 0.93 7.92 20.29
CA GLY A 160 1.15 7.79 18.85
C GLY A 160 1.31 6.34 18.39
N ILE A 161 0.98 6.11 17.12
CA ILE A 161 0.96 4.78 16.50
C ILE A 161 2.09 4.67 15.47
N VAL A 162 2.90 3.63 15.59
CA VAL A 162 3.82 3.21 14.53
C VAL A 162 3.29 1.98 13.81
N VAL A 163 3.47 1.97 12.49
CA VAL A 163 3.16 0.83 11.63
C VAL A 163 4.42 0.43 10.88
N LEU A 164 4.82 -0.83 11.03
CA LEU A 164 5.99 -1.41 10.37
C LEU A 164 5.52 -2.40 9.32
N ASP A 165 5.82 -2.14 8.05
CA ASP A 165 5.50 -3.07 6.97
C ASP A 165 6.44 -4.28 6.93
N ASP A 166 6.03 -5.31 6.19
CA ASP A 166 6.80 -6.49 5.83
C ASP A 166 7.54 -7.25 6.96
N PHE A 167 7.17 -7.07 8.23
CA PHE A 167 7.81 -7.75 9.38
C PHE A 167 7.65 -9.29 9.38
N ARG A 168 6.92 -9.87 8.42
CA ARG A 168 6.72 -11.32 8.25
C ARG A 168 6.98 -11.81 6.82
N SER A 169 7.41 -10.94 5.92
CA SER A 169 7.71 -11.31 4.54
C SER A 169 9.00 -12.15 4.50
N GLU A 170 8.98 -13.29 3.80
CA GLU A 170 10.10 -14.25 3.81
C GLU A 170 11.40 -13.67 3.24
N HIS A 171 11.28 -12.68 2.34
CA HIS A 171 12.38 -12.03 1.66
C HIS A 171 12.93 -10.82 2.42
N THR A 172 12.32 -10.44 3.55
CA THR A 172 12.65 -9.26 4.36
C THR A 172 13.06 -9.62 5.80
N PRO A 173 14.01 -10.57 6.01
CA PRO A 173 14.38 -10.99 7.35
C PRO A 173 14.95 -9.84 8.21
N GLY A 174 15.59 -8.84 7.59
CA GLY A 174 16.09 -7.65 8.30
C GLY A 174 14.98 -6.86 8.98
N VAL A 175 13.85 -6.69 8.31
CA VAL A 175 12.65 -6.03 8.86
C VAL A 175 12.11 -6.80 10.04
N SER A 176 11.98 -8.12 9.90
CA SER A 176 11.50 -9.01 10.97
C SER A 176 12.38 -8.90 12.22
N ILE A 177 13.71 -8.93 12.05
CA ILE A 177 14.67 -8.82 13.15
C ILE A 177 14.56 -7.45 13.82
N ALA A 178 14.56 -6.35 13.05
CA ALA A 178 14.47 -5.00 13.60
C ALA A 178 13.16 -4.73 14.36
N ALA A 179 12.01 -5.18 13.82
CA ALA A 179 10.72 -5.03 14.46
C ALA A 179 10.65 -5.77 15.81
N TRP A 180 11.08 -7.03 15.86
CA TRP A 180 11.05 -7.80 17.11
C TRP A 180 12.14 -7.39 18.09
N GLU A 181 13.32 -6.96 17.63
CA GLU A 181 14.34 -6.32 18.46
C GLU A 181 13.78 -5.07 19.14
N ALA A 182 13.07 -4.22 18.40
CA ALA A 182 12.47 -3.02 18.96
C ALA A 182 11.42 -3.35 20.04
N VAL A 183 10.66 -4.43 19.86
CA VAL A 183 9.69 -4.92 20.86
C VAL A 183 10.40 -5.39 22.12
N LEU A 184 11.40 -6.26 21.97
CA LEU A 184 12.04 -6.94 23.08
C LEU A 184 13.02 -6.05 23.85
N ASN A 185 13.69 -5.11 23.17
CA ASN A 185 14.82 -4.38 23.71
C ASN A 185 14.62 -2.85 23.76
N ARG A 186 13.74 -2.29 22.92
CA ARG A 186 13.56 -0.83 22.77
C ARG A 186 12.18 -0.33 23.16
N GLY A 187 11.39 -1.18 23.82
CA GLY A 187 10.13 -0.83 24.47
C GLY A 187 8.94 -0.63 23.53
N LEU A 188 9.06 -0.99 22.25
CA LEU A 188 7.90 -0.98 21.36
C LEU A 188 6.87 -2.02 21.84
N ARG A 189 5.62 -1.61 22.01
CA ARG A 189 4.55 -2.49 22.49
C ARG A 189 3.57 -2.78 21.35
N PRO A 190 3.48 -4.04 20.87
CA PRO A 190 2.56 -4.40 19.81
C PRO A 190 1.10 -4.19 20.22
N ILE A 191 0.31 -3.57 19.35
CA ILE A 191 -1.14 -3.45 19.48
C ILE A 191 -1.79 -4.61 18.74
N CYS A 192 -1.53 -4.70 17.43
CA CYS A 192 -2.02 -5.78 16.59
C CYS A 192 -1.10 -6.07 15.41
N LEU A 193 -1.30 -7.23 14.79
CA LEU A 193 -0.64 -7.65 13.56
C LEU A 193 -1.69 -7.89 12.48
N SER A 194 -1.42 -7.40 11.28
CA SER A 194 -2.06 -7.89 10.06
C SER A 194 -1.25 -9.06 9.48
N THR A 195 -1.47 -9.40 8.21
CA THR A 195 -0.63 -10.41 7.55
C THR A 195 0.81 -9.92 7.42
N GLN A 196 0.98 -8.66 7.02
CA GLN A 196 2.28 -8.07 6.66
C GLN A 196 2.73 -6.93 7.58
N LYS A 197 1.81 -6.29 8.32
CA LYS A 197 2.13 -5.11 9.14
C LYS A 197 2.06 -5.39 10.64
N LEU A 198 3.01 -4.82 11.40
CA LEU A 198 2.96 -4.72 12.86
C LEU A 198 2.55 -3.30 13.25
N TYR A 199 1.49 -3.18 14.03
CA TYR A 199 1.01 -1.91 14.59
C TYR A 199 1.41 -1.87 16.07
N GLY A 200 2.03 -0.77 16.51
CA GLY A 200 2.54 -0.64 17.86
C GLY A 200 2.50 0.79 18.39
N THR A 201 2.83 0.92 19.67
CA THR A 201 3.01 2.20 20.36
C THR A 201 4.09 2.03 21.44
N TRP A 202 4.68 3.13 21.92
CA TRP A 202 5.59 3.09 23.08
C TRP A 202 4.86 3.30 24.42
N ASP A 203 3.57 3.66 24.40
CA ASP A 203 2.75 3.82 25.60
C ASP A 203 1.99 2.53 25.98
N ASP A 204 1.00 2.62 26.88
CA ASP A 204 0.14 1.48 27.22
C ASP A 204 -0.77 1.07 26.04
N PRO A 205 -0.59 -0.13 25.44
CA PRO A 205 -1.44 -0.58 24.35
C PRO A 205 -2.82 -1.06 24.85
N GLY A 206 -3.02 -1.26 26.15
CA GLY A 206 -4.24 -1.85 26.72
C GLY A 206 -5.53 -1.19 26.23
N PRO A 207 -5.72 0.13 26.39
CA PRO A 207 -6.94 0.82 25.98
C PRO A 207 -7.23 0.71 24.47
N VAL A 208 -6.20 0.82 23.62
CA VAL A 208 -6.38 0.70 22.16
C VAL A 208 -6.63 -0.75 21.73
N GLN A 209 -6.00 -1.72 22.39
CA GLN A 209 -6.27 -3.14 22.17
C GLN A 209 -7.69 -3.53 22.55
N GLU A 210 -8.21 -3.08 23.69
CA GLU A 210 -9.62 -3.35 24.07
C GLU A 210 -10.60 -2.75 23.06
N ALA A 211 -10.36 -1.50 22.64
CA ALA A 211 -11.18 -0.84 21.64
C ALA A 211 -11.15 -1.59 20.30
N LEU A 212 -9.98 -2.07 19.86
CA LEU A 212 -9.84 -2.85 18.62
C LEU A 212 -10.58 -4.17 18.72
N LEU A 213 -10.42 -4.91 19.83
CA LEU A 213 -11.12 -6.16 20.06
C LEU A 213 -12.64 -5.96 20.03
N ALA A 214 -13.15 -4.90 20.66
CA ALA A 214 -14.57 -4.57 20.61
C ALA A 214 -15.03 -4.28 19.16
N ALA A 215 -14.26 -3.50 18.41
CA ALA A 215 -14.61 -3.13 17.03
C ALA A 215 -14.59 -4.29 16.03
N VAL A 216 -13.73 -5.31 16.24
CA VAL A 216 -13.56 -6.42 15.29
C VAL A 216 -14.26 -7.71 15.72
N ARG A 217 -14.73 -7.83 16.97
CA ARG A 217 -15.35 -9.06 17.49
C ARG A 217 -16.62 -9.46 16.73
N GLU A 218 -17.40 -8.49 16.27
CA GLU A 218 -18.67 -8.73 15.56
C GLU A 218 -18.49 -8.83 14.05
N ARG A 219 -17.27 -8.60 13.54
CA ARG A 219 -16.98 -8.70 12.12
C ARG A 219 -16.89 -10.17 11.69
N ASN A 220 -17.52 -10.48 10.56
CA ASN A 220 -17.48 -11.82 9.95
C ASN A 220 -16.51 -11.89 8.75
N ASP A 221 -15.90 -10.76 8.39
CA ASP A 221 -15.03 -10.59 7.22
C ASP A 221 -13.53 -10.55 7.58
N CYS A 222 -13.17 -10.82 8.84
CA CYS A 222 -11.80 -11.08 9.26
C CYS A 222 -11.75 -12.20 10.30
N HIS A 223 -10.61 -12.89 10.34
CA HIS A 223 -10.26 -13.79 11.42
C HIS A 223 -9.55 -13.01 12.52
N LEU A 224 -10.04 -13.16 13.75
CA LEU A 224 -9.43 -12.62 14.96
C LEU A 224 -8.80 -13.76 15.76
N SER A 225 -7.58 -13.54 16.25
CA SER A 225 -6.98 -14.36 17.31
C SER A 225 -6.17 -13.48 18.24
N VAL A 226 -6.03 -13.91 19.50
CA VAL A 226 -5.20 -13.23 20.50
C VAL A 226 -4.18 -14.24 21.00
N GLN A 227 -2.92 -13.85 20.98
CA GLN A 227 -1.79 -14.67 21.43
C GLN A 227 -1.00 -13.92 22.49
N HIS A 228 -0.31 -14.66 23.35
CA HIS A 228 0.65 -14.08 24.30
C HIS A 228 2.04 -14.58 23.93
N ALA A 229 2.98 -13.66 23.75
CA ALA A 229 4.37 -13.98 23.45
C ALA A 229 5.29 -12.93 24.07
N ALA A 230 6.37 -13.39 24.71
CA ALA A 230 7.38 -12.54 25.34
C ALA A 230 6.79 -11.45 26.27
N GLY A 231 5.73 -11.76 27.02
CA GLY A 231 5.07 -10.81 27.92
C GLY A 231 4.11 -9.82 27.25
N HIS A 232 3.93 -9.90 25.93
CA HIS A 232 2.99 -9.06 25.19
C HIS A 232 1.73 -9.82 24.82
N ARG A 233 0.58 -9.13 24.94
CA ARG A 233 -0.66 -9.54 24.27
C ARG A 233 -0.60 -9.07 22.82
N ILE A 234 -0.80 -9.98 21.88
CA ILE A 234 -0.69 -9.75 20.45
C ILE A 234 -2.03 -10.11 19.79
N ILE A 235 -2.75 -9.08 19.36
CA ILE A 235 -3.96 -9.25 18.55
C ILE A 235 -3.54 -9.53 17.12
N ARG A 236 -4.10 -10.56 16.50
CA ARG A 236 -3.82 -10.92 15.10
C ARG A 236 -5.10 -10.90 14.30
N LEU A 237 -5.07 -10.16 13.20
CA LEU A 237 -6.16 -10.04 12.25
C LEU A 237 -5.72 -10.57 10.89
N LYS A 238 -6.63 -11.27 10.21
CA LYS A 238 -6.43 -11.73 8.83
C LYS A 238 -7.72 -11.53 8.05
N ALA A 239 -7.64 -10.86 6.89
CA ALA A 239 -8.81 -10.67 6.03
C ALA A 239 -9.46 -12.00 5.62
N LYS A 240 -10.80 -12.00 5.52
CA LYS A 240 -11.61 -13.11 5.04
C LYS A 240 -12.79 -12.54 4.23
N ASN A 241 -12.67 -12.49 2.91
CA ASN A 241 -13.68 -11.88 2.03
C ASN A 241 -14.00 -10.40 2.37
N MET A 242 -13.05 -9.71 3.00
CA MET A 242 -13.16 -8.30 3.36
C MET A 242 -13.24 -7.43 2.10
N GLN A 243 -14.09 -6.41 2.16
CA GLN A 243 -14.13 -5.33 1.17
C GLN A 243 -13.28 -4.17 1.65
N ALA A 244 -12.67 -3.44 0.71
CA ALA A 244 -12.00 -2.19 1.02
C ALA A 244 -12.99 -1.21 1.69
N PRO A 245 -12.56 -0.42 2.69
CA PRO A 245 -13.37 0.68 3.17
C PRO A 245 -13.70 1.65 2.03
N PRO A 246 -14.84 2.36 2.08
CA PRO A 246 -15.11 3.43 1.13
C PRO A 246 -13.97 4.45 1.14
N PHE A 247 -13.52 4.87 -0.05
CA PHE A 247 -12.49 5.88 -0.23
C PHE A 247 -12.92 6.83 -1.36
N PRO A 248 -12.63 8.14 -1.28
CA PRO A 248 -13.00 9.09 -2.33
C PRO A 248 -12.51 8.66 -3.71
N ALA A 249 -13.34 8.90 -4.73
CA ALA A 249 -12.91 8.77 -6.11
C ALA A 249 -11.90 9.87 -6.43
N SER A 250 -10.99 9.61 -7.37
CA SER A 250 -10.09 10.67 -7.85
C SER A 250 -10.88 11.73 -8.63
N ARG A 251 -10.26 12.88 -8.89
CA ARG A 251 -10.79 13.93 -9.78
C ARG A 251 -11.02 13.47 -11.23
N TYR A 252 -10.54 12.27 -11.59
CA TYR A 252 -10.74 11.63 -12.90
C TYR A 252 -11.76 10.49 -12.87
N GLY A 253 -12.34 10.20 -11.70
CA GLY A 253 -13.29 9.12 -11.49
C GLY A 253 -14.75 9.43 -11.88
N THR A 254 -15.07 10.67 -12.24
CA THR A 254 -16.44 11.15 -12.49
C THR A 254 -16.93 11.02 -13.94
N ASP A 255 -16.10 10.54 -14.87
CA ASP A 255 -16.55 10.24 -16.25
C ASP A 255 -17.33 8.92 -16.31
N GLY A 256 -18.60 8.95 -15.86
CA GLY A 256 -19.46 7.78 -15.92
C GLY A 256 -20.92 7.94 -15.47
N VAL A 257 -21.36 9.11 -15.00
CA VAL A 257 -22.78 9.36 -14.71
C VAL A 257 -23.18 10.76 -15.18
N GLY A 258 -23.87 10.83 -16.33
CA GLY A 258 -24.71 11.98 -16.67
C GLY A 258 -24.13 13.00 -17.66
N ALA A 259 -23.94 12.59 -18.92
CA ALA A 259 -24.09 13.49 -20.06
C ALA A 259 -24.55 12.70 -21.30
N GLU A 260 -25.65 11.94 -21.15
CA GLU A 260 -26.55 11.76 -22.30
C GLU A 260 -27.13 13.14 -22.58
N GLY A 261 -26.40 13.91 -23.39
CA GLY A 261 -26.95 15.07 -24.06
C GLY A 261 -28.16 14.59 -24.84
N THR A 262 -29.32 15.08 -24.44
CA THR A 262 -30.57 15.08 -25.19
C THR A 262 -30.29 15.63 -26.59
N ALA A 263 -29.99 14.73 -27.54
CA ALA A 263 -29.97 15.06 -28.95
C ALA A 263 -31.40 14.92 -29.45
N ASP A 264 -31.97 16.09 -29.72
CA ASP A 264 -33.30 16.35 -30.20
C ASP A 264 -33.66 15.52 -31.45
N SER A 265 -34.92 15.12 -31.49
CA SER A 265 -35.53 14.42 -32.61
C SER A 265 -35.67 15.30 -33.85
N ALA A 266 -35.11 14.87 -34.98
CA ALA A 266 -35.53 15.35 -36.31
C ALA A 266 -35.63 14.17 -37.29
N GLY A 267 -36.74 14.09 -38.01
CA GLY A 267 -37.25 12.87 -38.65
C GLY A 267 -36.66 12.52 -40.03
N ARG A 268 -36.66 11.19 -40.28
CA ARG A 268 -37.10 10.40 -41.47
C ARG A 268 -36.63 10.80 -42.90
N PRO A 269 -36.48 9.85 -43.86
CA PRO A 269 -37.32 8.65 -44.00
C PRO A 269 -36.63 7.31 -44.32
N SER A 270 -37.48 6.29 -44.23
CA SER A 270 -37.32 4.85 -44.42
C SER A 270 -37.14 4.39 -45.87
N GLY A 271 -36.35 3.34 -46.08
CA GLY A 271 -36.38 2.45 -47.25
C GLY A 271 -35.89 1.03 -46.89
N PRO A 272 -36.41 -0.06 -47.48
CA PRO A 272 -36.40 -1.39 -46.88
C PRO A 272 -35.48 -2.41 -47.57
N SER A 273 -34.90 -3.34 -46.78
CA SER A 273 -34.56 -4.74 -47.13
C SER A 273 -33.65 -5.26 -46.02
N GLY A 274 -33.93 -6.31 -45.24
CA GLY A 274 -34.41 -7.63 -45.62
C GLY A 274 -33.27 -8.63 -45.38
N HIS A 275 -33.58 -9.76 -44.73
CA HIS A 275 -32.80 -11.00 -44.57
C HIS A 275 -32.18 -11.27 -43.18
N SER A 276 -33.02 -11.89 -42.36
CA SER A 276 -32.68 -12.75 -41.23
C SER A 276 -32.08 -14.09 -41.69
N ARG A 277 -30.96 -14.54 -41.08
CA ARG A 277 -30.67 -15.97 -40.84
C ARG A 277 -29.95 -16.15 -39.50
N PRO A 278 -30.32 -17.14 -38.68
CA PRO A 278 -29.73 -17.39 -37.37
C PRO A 278 -28.54 -18.35 -37.49
N VAL A 279 -27.47 -18.16 -36.71
CA VAL A 279 -26.42 -19.18 -36.56
C VAL A 279 -26.05 -19.38 -35.08
N ALA A 280 -26.56 -20.49 -34.58
CA ALA A 280 -25.97 -21.49 -33.69
C ALA A 280 -25.07 -21.06 -32.51
N ARG A 281 -25.66 -21.29 -31.34
CA ARG A 281 -25.04 -21.65 -30.05
C ARG A 281 -23.88 -22.64 -30.20
N ARG A 282 -22.70 -22.30 -29.67
CA ARG A 282 -21.62 -23.26 -29.42
C ARG A 282 -21.03 -23.07 -28.02
N THR A 283 -21.41 -24.00 -27.15
CA THR A 283 -20.80 -24.32 -25.86
C THR A 283 -19.37 -24.83 -26.06
N ARG A 284 -18.38 -24.27 -25.33
CA ARG A 284 -17.17 -25.00 -24.93
C ARG A 284 -16.68 -24.57 -23.54
N THR A 285 -16.81 -25.52 -22.62
CA THR A 285 -16.14 -25.64 -21.34
C THR A 285 -14.61 -25.67 -21.44
N ARG A 286 -13.98 -25.22 -20.34
CA ARG A 286 -12.61 -25.46 -19.84
C ARG A 286 -11.44 -24.74 -20.53
N ARG A 287 -10.82 -23.78 -19.81
CA ARG A 287 -9.67 -24.03 -18.93
C ARG A 287 -9.32 -22.75 -18.15
N ILE A 288 -9.54 -22.78 -16.84
CA ILE A 288 -8.89 -21.91 -15.86
C ILE A 288 -7.67 -22.69 -15.37
N ALA A 289 -6.47 -22.13 -15.54
CA ALA A 289 -5.26 -22.36 -14.75
C ALA A 289 -4.06 -21.80 -15.52
N ALA A 290 -3.76 -20.52 -15.32
CA ALA A 290 -2.45 -19.96 -15.62
C ALA A 290 -2.31 -18.63 -14.88
N ASP A 291 -2.15 -18.71 -13.56
CA ASP A 291 -1.52 -17.67 -12.75
C ASP A 291 -1.24 -18.31 -11.39
N LEU A 292 -0.02 -18.83 -11.24
CA LEU A 292 0.69 -19.20 -10.01
C LEU A 292 1.87 -20.11 -10.41
N LEU A 293 2.84 -19.59 -11.16
CA LEU A 293 4.16 -20.23 -11.30
C LEU A 293 5.26 -19.15 -11.46
N PRO A 294 6.28 -19.12 -10.57
CA PRO A 294 7.39 -18.15 -10.61
C PRO A 294 8.28 -18.24 -11.87
N PRO A 295 8.94 -17.13 -12.28
CA PRO A 295 9.68 -17.00 -13.54
C PRO A 295 11.08 -17.66 -13.53
N VAL A 296 11.18 -18.91 -13.07
CA VAL A 296 12.43 -19.70 -13.17
C VAL A 296 12.24 -21.02 -13.94
N LEU A 297 11.00 -21.47 -14.15
CA LEU A 297 10.73 -22.74 -14.87
C LEU A 297 10.57 -22.61 -16.39
N THR A 298 10.54 -21.41 -16.96
CA THR A 298 10.43 -21.20 -18.42
C THR A 298 11.77 -21.26 -19.15
N ARG A 299 12.93 -21.15 -18.48
CA ARG A 299 14.25 -21.31 -19.12
C ARG A 299 14.72 -22.77 -19.21
N ALA A 300 14.34 -23.64 -18.27
CA ALA A 300 14.72 -25.06 -18.31
C ALA A 300 13.99 -25.84 -19.42
N LEU A 301 12.72 -25.52 -19.70
CA LEU A 301 11.92 -26.22 -20.70
C LEU A 301 12.22 -25.79 -22.15
N ARG A 302 12.78 -24.59 -22.36
CA ARG A 302 13.18 -24.10 -23.69
C ARG A 302 14.51 -24.73 -24.15
N ASN A 303 15.46 -24.93 -23.23
CA ASN A 303 16.77 -25.53 -23.53
C ASN A 303 16.72 -27.06 -23.72
N ALA A 304 15.77 -27.76 -23.10
CA ALA A 304 15.57 -29.20 -23.33
C ALA A 304 14.95 -29.53 -24.69
N ARG A 305 14.25 -28.57 -25.34
CA ARG A 305 13.64 -28.76 -26.67
C ARG A 305 14.59 -28.48 -27.84
N THR A 306 15.59 -27.61 -27.66
CA THR A 306 16.64 -27.38 -28.66
C THR A 306 17.69 -28.49 -28.66
N ALA A 307 18.04 -29.07 -27.51
CA ALA A 307 18.96 -30.21 -27.44
C ALA A 307 18.43 -31.48 -28.14
N ARG A 308 17.11 -31.75 -28.05
CA ARG A 308 16.47 -32.91 -28.69
C ARG A 308 16.29 -32.80 -30.22
N ARG A 309 16.50 -31.63 -30.83
CA ARG A 309 16.45 -31.45 -32.30
C ARG A 309 17.82 -31.54 -32.97
N ALA A 310 18.91 -31.50 -32.20
CA ALA A 310 20.27 -31.60 -32.72
C ALA A 310 20.80 -33.05 -32.81
N THR A 311 20.08 -34.03 -32.25
CA THR A 311 20.48 -35.46 -32.24
C THR A 311 19.69 -36.34 -33.20
N ALA A 312 18.90 -35.74 -34.11
CA ALA A 312 18.08 -36.45 -35.09
C ALA A 312 18.33 -35.96 -36.54
N ARG A 313 19.57 -35.57 -36.84
CA ARG A 313 20.09 -35.42 -38.20
C ARG A 313 21.43 -36.13 -38.30
#